data_AF-A0A7Y7DGE5-F1
#
_entry.id   AF-A0A7Y7DGE5-F1
#
_cell.length_a   1.000
_cell.length_b   1.000
_cell.length_c   1.000
_cell.angle_alpha   90.00
_cell.angle_beta   90.00
_cell.angle_gamma   90.00
#
_symmetry.space_group_name_H-M   'P 1'
#
loop_
_entity.id
_entity.type
_entity.pdbx_description
1 polymer ?
#
loop_
_entity_poly.entity_id
_entity_poly.type
_entity_poly.pdbx_seq_one_letter_code
_entity_poly.pdbx_strand_id
1 'polypeptide(L)'
;YDFGDLVRTVACSIPETSTKWDEIRLQEGIFEQLMLGYLEGIKHLVSSEEFESLLLGGEVMTCMMGLRFFTDHLQGNVYYRVHYPEQNLHRAKNQMILLRDQQAKREILLDIWKKAMEKVQPSDN
;
A
#
# COMPACT_ATOMS: atom_id res chain seq x y z
N TYR A 1 -9.48 -4.17 -3.49
CA TYR A 1 -8.31 -5.05 -3.26
C TYR A 1 -7.16 -4.69 -4.18
N ASP A 2 -7.40 -4.53 -5.49
CA ASP A 2 -6.36 -4.24 -6.49
C ASP A 2 -5.56 -2.95 -6.22
N PHE A 3 -6.24 -1.85 -5.88
CA PHE A 3 -5.55 -0.59 -5.52
C PHE A 3 -4.61 -0.76 -4.32
N GLY A 4 -5.06 -1.50 -3.30
CA GLY A 4 -4.26 -1.75 -2.10
C GLY A 4 -2.98 -2.57 -2.39
N ASP A 5 -3.07 -3.57 -3.26
CA ASP A 5 -1.90 -4.35 -3.65
C ASP A 5 -0.95 -3.54 -4.54
N LEU A 6 -1.49 -2.69 -5.43
CA LEU A 6 -0.70 -1.75 -6.23
C LEU A 6 0.07 -0.77 -5.34
N VAL A 7 -0.58 -0.16 -4.36
CA VAL A 7 0.05 0.77 -3.40
C VAL A 7 1.15 0.08 -2.61
N ARG A 8 0.88 -1.11 -2.06
CA ARG A 8 1.85 -1.88 -1.27
C ARG A 8 3.10 -2.26 -2.07
N THR A 9 2.93 -2.58 -3.34
CA THR A 9 4.01 -3.07 -4.21
C THR A 9 4.79 -1.94 -4.88
N VAL A 10 4.10 -0.94 -5.42
CA VAL A 10 4.69 0.10 -6.27
C VAL A 10 5.06 1.35 -5.49
N ALA A 11 4.25 1.74 -4.49
CA ALA A 11 4.53 2.93 -3.70
C ALA A 11 5.46 2.68 -2.51
N CYS A 12 5.96 1.45 -2.30
CA CYS A 12 7.04 1.21 -1.34
C CYS A 12 8.37 1.76 -1.87
N SER A 13 9.19 2.35 -1.01
CA SER A 13 10.53 2.86 -1.34
C SER A 13 11.52 1.79 -1.80
N ILE A 14 11.32 0.55 -1.34
CA ILE A 14 12.22 -0.57 -1.60
C ILE A 14 11.43 -1.86 -1.82
N PRO A 15 12.00 -2.86 -2.51
CA PRO A 15 11.33 -4.14 -2.74
C PRO A 15 10.96 -4.88 -1.45
N GLU A 16 9.91 -5.70 -1.50
CA GLU A 16 9.44 -6.51 -0.36
C GLU A 16 10.49 -7.54 0.13
N THR A 17 11.49 -7.85 -0.71
CA THR A 17 12.61 -8.74 -0.37
C THR A 17 13.78 -8.02 0.30
N SER A 18 13.75 -6.68 0.35
CA SER A 18 14.81 -5.88 0.97
C SER A 18 14.81 -6.03 2.48
N THR A 19 16.01 -6.09 3.05
CA THR A 19 16.27 -6.11 4.49
C THR A 19 16.75 -4.78 5.07
N LYS A 20 16.70 -3.71 4.26
CA LYS A 20 17.07 -2.37 4.68
C LYS A 20 15.90 -1.68 5.40
N TRP A 21 15.67 -2.07 6.63
CA TRP A 21 14.47 -1.72 7.40
C TRP A 21 14.22 -0.21 7.50
N ASP A 22 15.27 0.57 7.70
CA ASP A 22 15.18 2.02 7.88
C ASP A 22 14.90 2.78 6.57
N GLU A 23 15.03 2.10 5.42
CA GLU A 23 14.69 2.69 4.13
C GLU A 23 13.22 2.48 3.76
N ILE A 24 12.49 1.58 4.43
CA ILE A 24 11.09 1.22 4.12
C ILE A 24 10.16 2.37 4.47
N ARG A 25 9.50 2.92 3.46
CA ARG A 25 8.46 3.94 3.59
C ARG A 25 7.56 3.93 2.37
N LEU A 26 6.31 4.30 2.55
CA LEU A 26 5.41 4.69 1.49
C LEU A 26 5.92 5.99 0.86
N GLN A 27 6.05 5.99 -0.46
CA GLN A 27 6.40 7.16 -1.26
C GLN A 27 5.12 7.89 -1.64
N GLU A 28 4.86 9.02 -0.97
CA GLU A 28 3.63 9.80 -1.12
C GLU A 28 3.44 10.31 -2.55
N GLY A 29 4.52 10.72 -3.22
CA GLY A 29 4.47 11.15 -4.61
C GLY A 29 4.07 10.03 -5.56
N ILE A 30 4.54 8.79 -5.33
CA ILE A 30 4.10 7.63 -6.14
C ILE A 30 2.65 7.30 -5.83
N PHE A 31 2.26 7.34 -4.55
CA PHE A 31 0.87 7.15 -4.14
C PHE A 31 -0.08 8.14 -4.85
N GLU A 32 0.28 9.44 -4.91
CA GLU A 32 -0.51 10.45 -5.62
C GLU A 32 -0.72 10.08 -7.09
N GLN A 33 0.35 9.68 -7.78
CA GLN A 33 0.26 9.28 -9.19
C GLN A 33 -0.61 8.03 -9.40
N LEU A 34 -0.45 7.02 -8.54
CA LEU A 34 -1.27 5.81 -8.59
C LEU A 34 -2.75 6.13 -8.36
N MET A 35 -3.05 6.99 -7.40
CA MET A 35 -4.40 7.42 -7.08
C MET A 35 -5.01 8.24 -8.24
N LEU A 36 -4.28 9.18 -8.85
CA LEU A 36 -4.75 9.93 -10.01
C LEU A 36 -5.09 8.98 -11.18
N GLY A 37 -4.19 8.06 -11.51
CA GLY A 37 -4.45 7.06 -12.56
C GLY A 37 -5.60 6.11 -12.21
N TYR A 38 -5.77 5.76 -10.93
CA TYR A 38 -6.91 4.98 -10.47
C TYR A 38 -8.21 5.76 -10.68
N LEU A 39 -8.27 7.04 -10.27
CA LEU A 39 -9.43 7.91 -10.41
C LEU A 39 -9.84 8.14 -11.87
N GLU A 40 -8.89 8.32 -12.78
CA GLU A 40 -9.20 8.44 -14.23
C GLU A 40 -9.95 7.21 -14.76
N GLY A 41 -9.66 6.03 -14.22
CA GLY A 41 -10.33 4.78 -14.58
C GLY A 41 -11.74 4.64 -14.00
N ILE A 42 -12.02 5.25 -12.85
CA ILE A 42 -13.32 5.17 -12.17
C ILE A 42 -14.10 6.46 -12.47
N LYS A 43 -14.91 6.45 -13.53
CA LYS A 43 -15.67 7.59 -14.06
C LYS A 43 -16.72 8.23 -13.10
N HIS A 44 -16.80 7.79 -11.85
CA HIS A 44 -17.81 8.23 -10.89
C HIS A 44 -17.15 8.79 -9.63
N LEU A 45 -17.77 9.84 -9.10
CA LEU A 45 -17.42 10.50 -7.84
C LEU A 45 -17.36 9.48 -6.70
N VAL A 46 -16.14 9.05 -6.38
CA VAL A 46 -15.86 8.28 -5.17
C VAL A 46 -16.09 9.23 -3.99
N SER A 47 -16.97 8.84 -3.07
CA SER A 47 -17.24 9.62 -1.86
C SER A 47 -16.00 9.65 -0.95
N SER A 48 -16.00 10.56 0.04
CA SER A 48 -14.89 10.60 1.01
C SER A 48 -14.82 9.29 1.82
N GLU A 49 -15.98 8.72 2.14
CA GLU A 49 -16.12 7.45 2.86
C GLU A 49 -15.59 6.26 2.05
N GLU A 50 -15.82 6.26 0.73
CA GLU A 50 -15.27 5.24 -0.16
C GLU A 50 -13.76 5.35 -0.26
N PHE A 51 -13.19 6.56 -0.28
CA PHE A 51 -11.74 6.72 -0.27
C PHE A 51 -11.09 6.31 1.06
N GLU A 52 -11.69 6.68 2.19
CA GLU A 52 -11.25 6.16 3.50
C GLU A 52 -11.26 4.63 3.52
N SER A 53 -12.27 4.02 2.92
CA SER A 53 -12.35 2.57 2.75
C SER A 53 -11.25 2.02 1.83
N LEU A 54 -10.83 2.75 0.79
CA LEU A 54 -9.70 2.39 -0.06
C LEU A 54 -8.36 2.44 0.69
N LEU A 55 -8.12 3.47 1.49
CA LEU A 55 -6.92 3.56 2.34
C LEU A 55 -6.87 2.40 3.33
N LEU A 56 -7.99 2.14 4.02
CA LEU A 56 -8.11 1.00 4.92
C LEU A 56 -7.90 -0.31 4.16
N GLY A 57 -8.42 -0.44 2.95
CA GLY A 57 -8.21 -1.60 2.09
C GLY A 57 -6.73 -1.83 1.76
N GLY A 58 -5.96 -0.77 1.53
CA GLY A 58 -4.51 -0.84 1.33
C GLY A 58 -3.75 -1.31 2.57
N GLU A 59 -4.12 -0.81 3.74
CA GLU A 59 -3.57 -1.26 5.02
C GLU A 59 -3.90 -2.74 5.30
N VAL A 60 -5.16 -3.14 5.08
CA VAL A 60 -5.61 -4.52 5.25
C VAL A 60 -4.86 -5.45 4.30
N MET A 61 -4.66 -5.05 3.04
CA MET A 61 -3.90 -5.85 2.08
C MET A 61 -2.43 -6.01 2.51
N THR A 62 -1.81 -4.93 2.98
CA THR A 62 -0.42 -4.94 3.48
C THR A 62 -0.29 -5.84 4.71
N CYS A 63 -1.22 -5.73 5.65
CA CYS A 63 -1.31 -6.59 6.82
C CYS A 63 -1.48 -8.07 6.44
N MET A 64 -2.43 -8.35 5.55
CA MET A 64 -2.74 -9.70 5.07
C MET A 64 -1.52 -10.34 4.40
N MET A 65 -0.80 -9.62 3.55
CA MET A 65 0.42 -10.13 2.92
C MET A 65 1.53 -10.42 3.92
N GLY A 66 1.75 -9.54 4.90
CA GLY A 66 2.69 -9.79 5.98
C GLY A 66 2.33 -11.04 6.81
N LEU A 67 1.05 -11.23 7.13
CA LEU A 67 0.56 -12.41 7.85
C LEU A 67 0.74 -13.69 7.02
N ARG A 68 0.51 -13.64 5.71
CA ARG A 68 0.72 -14.77 4.79
C ARG A 68 2.19 -15.18 4.74
N PHE A 69 3.10 -14.23 4.61
CA PHE A 69 4.54 -14.52 4.65
C PHE A 69 4.96 -15.10 6.01
N PHE A 70 4.47 -14.52 7.11
CA PHE A 70 4.82 -15.01 8.44
C PHE A 70 4.31 -16.44 8.67
N THR A 71 3.06 -16.71 8.28
CA THR A 71 2.47 -18.05 8.35
C THR A 71 3.27 -19.04 7.51
N ASP A 72 3.64 -18.68 6.28
CA ASP A 72 4.42 -19.57 5.41
C ASP A 72 5.81 -19.86 6.01
N HIS A 73 6.46 -18.88 6.64
CA HIS A 73 7.71 -19.11 7.37
C HIS A 73 7.55 -20.14 8.50
N LEU A 74 6.49 -20.04 9.31
CA LEU A 74 6.20 -21.00 10.37
C LEU A 74 5.89 -22.41 9.84
N GLN A 75 5.39 -22.49 8.61
CA GLN A 75 5.11 -23.75 7.92
C GLN A 75 6.33 -24.33 7.19
N GLY A 76 7.50 -23.67 7.25
CA GLY A 76 8.73 -24.12 6.58
C GLY A 76 8.87 -23.66 5.12
N ASN A 77 8.26 -22.53 4.76
CA ASN A 77 8.30 -21.91 3.43
C ASN A 77 7.77 -22.81 2.30
N VAL A 78 6.57 -23.37 2.47
CA VAL A 78 5.97 -24.35 1.55
C VAL A 78 5.22 -23.70 0.39
N TYR A 79 4.79 -22.44 0.55
CA TYR A 79 3.95 -21.74 -0.42
C TYR A 79 4.77 -20.76 -1.27
N TYR A 80 5.51 -19.83 -0.65
CA TYR A 80 6.30 -18.83 -1.36
C TYR A 80 7.72 -19.36 -1.60
N ARG A 81 8.22 -19.19 -2.83
CA ARG A 81 9.61 -19.52 -3.15
C ARG A 81 10.56 -18.64 -2.33
N VAL A 82 11.56 -19.29 -1.74
CA VAL A 82 12.62 -18.65 -0.95
C VAL A 82 14.01 -19.06 -1.44
N HIS A 83 14.98 -18.19 -1.21
CA HIS A 83 16.40 -18.38 -1.49
C HIS A 83 17.22 -18.60 -0.21
N TYR A 84 16.65 -18.29 0.95
CA TYR A 84 17.24 -18.54 2.27
C TYR A 84 16.15 -18.73 3.34
N PRO A 85 16.43 -19.41 4.47
CA PRO A 85 15.40 -19.89 5.40
C PRO A 85 14.49 -18.79 6.00
N GLU A 86 15.05 -17.62 6.29
CA GLU A 86 14.36 -16.51 6.93
C GLU A 86 13.66 -15.56 5.94
N GLN A 87 13.67 -15.85 4.63
CA GLN A 87 13.23 -14.86 3.65
C GLN A 87 11.77 -14.44 3.81
N ASN A 88 10.86 -15.37 4.12
CA ASN A 88 9.47 -15.01 4.37
C ASN A 88 9.27 -14.30 5.72
N LEU A 89 10.09 -14.59 6.73
CA LEU A 89 10.11 -13.80 7.97
C LEU A 89 10.54 -12.35 7.69
N HIS A 90 11.55 -12.17 6.85
CA HIS A 90 12.02 -10.85 6.42
C HIS A 90 10.99 -10.10 5.59
N ARG A 91 10.32 -10.77 4.64
CA ARG A 91 9.18 -10.20 3.89
C ARG A 91 8.05 -9.80 4.84
N ALA A 92 7.70 -10.64 5.81
CA ALA A 92 6.68 -10.31 6.81
C ALA A 92 7.05 -9.05 7.60
N LYS A 93 8.28 -8.97 8.10
CA LYS A 93 8.79 -7.78 8.80
C LYS A 93 8.74 -6.53 7.92
N ASN A 94 9.13 -6.66 6.65
CA ASN A 94 9.07 -5.59 5.66
C ASN A 94 7.63 -5.03 5.54
N GLN A 95 6.64 -5.90 5.33
CA GLN A 95 5.24 -5.50 5.23
C GLN A 95 4.71 -4.86 6.52
N MET A 96 5.13 -5.32 7.70
CA MET A 96 4.73 -4.73 8.98
C MET A 96 5.36 -3.35 9.25
N ILE A 97 6.54 -3.06 8.67
CA ILE A 97 7.12 -1.71 8.71
C ILE A 97 6.34 -0.80 7.75
N LEU A 98 6.08 -1.25 6.53
CA LEU A 98 5.30 -0.49 5.56
C LEU A 98 3.88 -0.17 6.06
N LEU A 99 3.20 -1.14 6.70
CA LEU A 99 1.89 -0.93 7.31
C LEU A 99 1.90 0.19 8.36
N ARG A 100 2.92 0.20 9.22
CA ARG A 100 3.06 1.26 10.23
C ARG A 100 3.28 2.62 9.60
N ASP A 101 4.07 2.69 8.53
CA ASP A 101 4.28 3.94 7.79
C ASP A 101 3.01 4.42 7.08
N GLN A 102 2.24 3.51 6.46
CA GLN A 102 0.92 3.82 5.88
C GLN A 102 -0.03 4.42 6.94
N GLN A 103 -0.13 3.77 8.11
CA GLN A 103 -0.97 4.22 9.21
C GLN A 103 -0.54 5.59 9.75
N ALA A 104 0.77 5.81 9.91
CA ALA A 104 1.32 7.09 10.36
C ALA A 104 1.07 8.23 9.36
N LYS A 105 0.96 7.92 8.07
CA LYS A 105 0.74 8.90 7.00
C LYS A 105 -0.72 9.05 6.60
N ARG A 106 -1.67 8.41 7.28
CA ARG A 106 -3.08 8.38 6.87
C ARG A 106 -3.65 9.79 6.62
N GLU A 107 -3.36 10.75 7.51
CA GLU A 107 -3.81 12.14 7.34
C GLU A 107 -3.22 12.80 6.08
N ILE A 108 -1.94 12.56 5.78
CA ILE A 108 -1.28 13.08 4.57
C ILE A 108 -1.90 12.47 3.32
N LEU A 109 -2.19 11.17 3.33
CA LEU A 109 -2.83 10.48 2.20
C LEU A 109 -4.26 10.98 1.94
N LEU A 110 -5.00 11.31 3.01
CA LEU A 110 -6.31 11.96 2.90
C LEU A 110 -6.22 13.38 2.32
N ASP A 111 -5.19 14.15 2.67
CA ASP A 111 -4.95 15.47 2.08
C ASP A 111 -4.60 15.40 0.59
N ILE A 112 -3.75 14.43 0.21
CA ILE A 112 -3.43 14.15 -1.20
C ILE A 112 -4.70 13.83 -2.00
N TRP A 113 -5.61 13.04 -1.44
CA TRP A 113 -6.90 12.73 -2.04
C TRP A 113 -7.77 13.96 -2.27
N LYS A 114 -7.97 14.79 -1.23
CA LYS A 114 -8.79 16.00 -1.32
C LYS A 114 -8.29 16.91 -2.45
N LYS A 115 -6.97 17.11 -2.51
CA LYS A 115 -6.32 17.89 -3.56
C LYS A 115 -6.47 17.27 -4.96
N ALA A 116 -6.48 15.96 -5.08
CA ALA A 116 -6.69 15.31 -6.36
C ALA A 116 -8.15 15.40 -6.84
N MET A 117 -9.11 15.27 -5.92
CA MET A 117 -10.53 15.44 -6.25
C MET A 117 -10.84 16.85 -6.76
N GLU A 118 -10.22 17.88 -6.17
CA GLU A 118 -10.31 19.27 -6.66
C GLU A 118 -9.76 19.44 -8.09
N LYS A 119 -8.78 18.63 -8.50
CA LYS A 119 -8.21 18.67 -9.86
C LYS A 119 -9.07 17.91 -10.88
N VAL A 120 -9.77 16.86 -10.44
CA VAL A 120 -10.56 15.97 -11.31
C VAL A 120 -12.00 16.46 -11.49
N GLN A 121 -12.53 17.28 -10.59
CA GLN A 121 -13.74 18.07 -10.82
C GLN A 121 -13.33 19.44 -11.39
N PRO A 122 -13.37 19.68 -12.71
CA PRO A 122 -13.33 21.05 -13.18
C PRO A 122 -14.57 21.76 -12.63
N SER A 123 -14.37 22.97 -12.12
CA SER A 123 -15.46 23.91 -11.86
C SER A 123 -16.49 23.85 -12.99
N ASP A 124 -17.72 23.46 -12.65
CA ASP A 124 -18.88 23.72 -13.50
C ASP A 124 -18.87 25.23 -13.83
N ASN A 125 -18.48 25.57 -15.05
CA ASN A 125 -18.51 26.92 -15.61
C ASN A 125 -19.11 26.84 -17.02
#